data_AF-A0A5B7GRX5-F1
#
_entry.id   AF-A0A5B7GRX5-F1
#
_cell.length_a   1.000
_cell.length_b   1.000
_cell.length_c   1.000
_cell.angle_alpha   90.00
_cell.angle_beta   90.00
_cell.angle_gamma   90.00
#
_symmetry.space_group_name_H-M   'P 1'
#
loop_
_entity.id
_entity.type
_entity.pdbx_description
1 polymer ?
#
loop_
_entity_poly.entity_id
_entity_poly.type
_entity_poly.pdbx_seq_one_letter_code
_entity_poly.pdbx_strand_id
1 'polypeptide(L)'
;MAIQRPQKYVWHGSTVHGERSLSSYCDAWNSDGREMVGLASSLLKKQLLDQEHMSCQNSFIVLCIEATSQSGSRRRRHAASRDQELTIQQYEEFLRAIYKEPGE
;
A
#
# COMPACT_ATOMS: atom_id res chain seq x y z
N MET A 1 28.56 -16.35 -20.77
CA MET A 1 27.44 -15.81 -19.97
C MET A 1 26.90 -14.58 -20.68
N ALA A 2 25.67 -14.63 -21.18
CA ALA A 2 25.05 -13.47 -21.82
C ALA A 2 24.59 -12.49 -20.74
N ILE A 3 24.96 -11.21 -20.88
CA ILE A 3 24.43 -10.15 -20.03
C ILE A 3 22.98 -9.93 -20.47
N GLN A 4 22.03 -10.50 -19.73
CA GLN A 4 20.62 -10.24 -19.92
C GLN A 4 20.35 -8.79 -19.53
N ARG A 5 19.97 -7.96 -20.49
CA ARG A 5 19.57 -6.58 -20.19
C ARG A 5 18.38 -6.61 -19.22
N PRO A 6 18.36 -5.75 -18.18
CA PRO A 6 17.23 -5.66 -17.27
C PRO A 6 15.96 -5.30 -18.06
N GLN A 7 14.90 -6.06 -17.83
CA GLN A 7 13.61 -5.82 -18.47
C GLN A 7 13.04 -4.49 -17.97
N LYS A 8 12.78 -3.57 -18.90
CA LYS A 8 12.28 -2.21 -18.59
C LYS A 8 10.77 -2.20 -18.39
N TYR A 9 10.33 -2.96 -17.39
CA TYR A 9 8.93 -3.12 -17.00
C TYR A 9 8.74 -2.65 -15.57
N VAL A 10 7.53 -2.19 -15.26
CA VAL A 10 7.09 -1.83 -13.91
C VAL A 10 5.89 -2.68 -13.53
N TRP A 11 5.95 -3.31 -12.36
CA TRP A 11 4.79 -3.96 -11.76
C TRP A 11 3.79 -2.92 -11.24
N HIS A 12 2.49 -3.10 -11.49
CA HIS A 12 1.44 -2.24 -10.90
C HIS A 12 0.19 -3.00 -10.42
N GLY A 13 -0.19 -4.12 -11.04
CA GLY A 13 -1.29 -4.98 -10.53
C GLY A 13 -2.67 -4.30 -10.47
N SER A 14 -2.91 -3.31 -11.34
CA SER A 14 -4.09 -2.45 -11.30
C SER A 14 -4.71 -2.21 -12.68
N THR A 15 -5.99 -1.86 -12.72
CA THR A 15 -6.69 -1.46 -13.95
C THR A 15 -6.14 -0.12 -14.48
N VAL A 16 -6.57 0.28 -15.68
CA VAL A 16 -6.21 1.58 -16.27
C VAL A 16 -6.62 2.78 -15.41
N HIS A 17 -7.55 2.60 -14.48
CA HIS A 17 -8.02 3.63 -13.55
C HIS A 17 -7.31 3.56 -12.17
N GLY A 18 -6.36 2.65 -11.99
CA GLY A 18 -5.61 2.48 -10.76
C GLY A 18 -6.33 1.63 -9.70
N GLU A 19 -7.45 1.00 -10.04
CA GLU A 19 -8.14 0.08 -9.15
C GLU A 19 -7.40 -1.26 -9.07
N ARG A 20 -7.44 -1.94 -7.93
CA ARG A 20 -6.78 -3.24 -7.77
C ARG A 20 -7.37 -4.29 -8.69
N SER A 21 -6.53 -4.98 -9.46
CA SER A 21 -6.95 -6.09 -10.33
C SER A 21 -6.85 -7.43 -9.58
N LEU A 22 -7.97 -7.88 -9.01
CA LEU A 22 -8.04 -9.10 -8.17
C LEU A 22 -7.66 -10.40 -8.90
N SER A 23 -7.62 -10.40 -10.23
CA SER A 23 -7.21 -11.57 -11.02
C SER A 23 -5.76 -11.50 -11.51
N SER A 24 -5.08 -10.36 -11.36
CA SER A 24 -3.82 -10.09 -12.09
C SER A 24 -2.88 -9.17 -11.30
N TYR A 25 -2.54 -9.62 -10.10
CA TYR A 25 -1.72 -8.91 -9.11
C TYR A 25 -0.90 -9.90 -8.25
N CYS A 26 -0.51 -11.03 -8.85
CA CYS A 26 0.37 -12.04 -8.26
C CYS A 26 -0.06 -12.53 -6.87
N ASP A 27 -1.37 -12.81 -6.72
CA ASP A 27 -1.97 -13.20 -5.44
C ASP A 27 -1.62 -12.24 -4.29
N ALA A 28 -1.98 -10.96 -4.49
CA ALA A 28 -1.60 -9.88 -3.60
C ALA A 28 -0.07 -9.77 -3.36
N TRP A 29 0.71 -9.97 -4.44
CA TRP A 29 2.17 -9.95 -4.45
C TRP A 29 2.86 -11.07 -3.67
N ASN A 30 2.15 -12.14 -3.31
CA ASN A 30 2.69 -13.26 -2.52
C ASN A 30 3.14 -14.47 -3.36
N SER A 31 3.06 -14.38 -4.69
CA SER A 31 3.47 -15.47 -5.58
C SER A 31 4.54 -15.05 -6.57
N ASP A 32 5.53 -15.91 -6.75
CA ASP A 32 6.52 -15.89 -7.83
C ASP A 32 6.27 -17.03 -8.86
N GLY A 33 5.10 -17.67 -8.78
CA GLY A 33 4.74 -18.81 -9.60
C GLY A 33 4.67 -18.48 -11.08
N ARG A 34 5.16 -19.38 -11.94
CA ARG A 34 5.16 -19.20 -13.40
C ARG A 34 3.75 -19.05 -13.97
N GLU A 35 2.81 -19.84 -13.47
CA GLU A 35 1.41 -19.88 -13.89
C GLU A 35 0.59 -18.72 -13.32
N MET A 36 1.13 -18.00 -12.34
CA MET A 36 0.49 -16.82 -11.77
C MET A 36 0.85 -15.60 -12.62
N VAL A 37 -0.11 -14.68 -12.74
CA VAL A 37 0.04 -13.47 -13.55
C VAL A 37 -0.18 -12.19 -12.75
N GLY A 38 0.59 -11.18 -13.10
CA GLY A 38 0.44 -9.80 -12.64
C GLY A 38 0.33 -8.86 -13.83
N LEU A 39 -0.23 -7.67 -13.61
CA LEU A 39 -0.18 -6.59 -14.59
C LEU A 39 1.11 -5.78 -14.43
N ALA A 40 1.81 -5.61 -15.55
CA ALA A 40 3.00 -4.80 -15.67
C ALA A 40 2.91 -3.85 -16.88
N SER A 41 3.69 -2.78 -16.83
CA SER A 41 3.75 -1.80 -17.92
C SER A 41 5.16 -1.64 -18.46
N SER A 42 5.30 -1.61 -19.78
CA SER A 42 6.58 -1.34 -20.45
C SER A 42 6.93 0.14 -20.40
N LEU A 43 8.08 0.47 -19.79
CA LEU A 43 8.58 1.86 -19.78
C LEU A 43 8.94 2.38 -21.18
N LEU A 44 9.13 1.48 -22.15
CA LEU A 44 9.38 1.85 -23.55
C LEU A 44 8.16 2.52 -24.20
N LYS A 45 6.95 2.18 -23.73
CA LYS A 45 5.68 2.78 -24.17
C LYS A 45 5.36 4.10 -23.49
N LYS A 46 6.17 4.52 -22.50
CA LYS A 46 5.95 5.74 -21.69
C LYS A 46 4.59 5.77 -20.99
N GLN A 47 4.09 4.59 -20.61
CA GLN A 47 2.86 4.40 -19.83
C GLN A 47 3.21 3.68 -18.53
N LEU A 48 2.47 3.96 -17.46
CA LEU A 48 2.66 3.32 -16.15
C LEU A 48 1.63 2.23 -15.85
N LEU A 49 0.46 2.29 -16.49
CA LEU A 49 -0.68 1.38 -16.27
C LEU A 49 -1.10 0.66 -17.56
N ASP A 50 -0.15 0.37 -18.46
CA ASP A 50 -0.44 -0.51 -19.60
C ASP A 50 -0.81 -1.91 -19.09
N GLN A 51 -1.77 -2.58 -19.74
CA GLN A 51 -2.40 -3.78 -19.20
C GLN A 51 -1.71 -5.06 -19.72
N GLU A 52 -0.38 -5.15 -19.63
CA GLU A 52 0.36 -6.35 -20.05
C GLU A 52 0.36 -7.41 -18.94
N HIS A 53 -0.19 -8.59 -19.23
CA HIS A 53 -0.15 -9.74 -18.33
C HIS A 53 1.23 -10.40 -18.39
N MET A 54 1.93 -10.40 -17.27
CA MET A 54 3.26 -10.98 -17.15
C MET A 54 3.29 -12.04 -16.06
N SER A 55 4.07 -13.10 -16.27
CA SER A 55 4.27 -14.13 -15.26
C SER A 55 4.93 -13.55 -14.00
N CYS A 56 4.45 -13.94 -12.83
CA CYS A 56 4.97 -13.45 -11.55
C CYS A 56 6.41 -13.90 -11.24
N GLN A 57 6.94 -14.87 -12.01
CA GLN A 57 8.35 -15.26 -11.94
C GLN A 57 9.30 -14.17 -12.45
N ASN A 58 8.81 -13.15 -13.17
CA ASN A 58 9.64 -12.09 -13.71
C ASN A 58 10.07 -11.07 -12.63
N SER A 59 11.32 -10.61 -12.74
CA SER A 59 11.85 -9.52 -11.91
C SER A 59 11.75 -8.18 -12.66
N PHE A 60 10.82 -7.34 -12.25
CA PHE A 60 10.61 -5.99 -12.81
C PHE A 60 10.78 -4.90 -11.75
N ILE A 61 10.71 -3.65 -12.20
CA ILE A 61 10.85 -2.47 -11.34
C ILE A 61 9.58 -2.31 -10.49
N VAL A 62 9.75 -1.94 -9.23
CA VAL A 62 8.67 -1.50 -8.32
C VAL A 62 8.88 -0.02 -8.03
N LEU A 63 7.82 0.78 -8.16
CA LEU A 63 7.86 2.20 -7.89
C LEU A 63 7.29 2.50 -6.50
N CYS A 64 7.91 3.43 -5.80
CA CYS A 64 7.41 3.99 -4.55
C CYS A 64 6.87 5.40 -4.82
N ILE A 65 5.72 5.73 -4.25
CA ILE A 65 5.11 7.06 -4.36
C ILE A 65 5.03 7.70 -2.98
N GLU A 66 5.19 9.03 -2.91
CA GLU A 66 4.91 9.78 -1.69
C GLU A 66 3.39 9.88 -1.51
N ALA A 67 2.85 9.27 -0.45
CA ALA A 67 1.40 9.25 -0.22
C ALA A 67 0.86 10.57 0.38
N THR A 68 1.68 11.28 1.16
CA THR A 68 1.30 12.54 1.81
C THR A 68 2.50 13.48 1.92
N SER A 69 2.30 14.78 1.69
CA SER A 69 3.37 15.78 1.84
C SER A 69 3.71 16.03 3.31
N GLN A 70 4.99 16.25 3.62
CA GLN A 70 5.50 16.47 4.99
C GLN A 70 5.10 17.84 5.62
N SER A 71 4.02 18.47 5.19
CA SER A 71 3.59 19.81 5.64
C SER A 71 3.00 19.86 7.07
N GLY A 72 3.02 18.75 7.81
CA GLY A 72 2.43 18.60 9.15
C GLY A 72 3.34 18.92 10.34
N SER A 73 4.63 19.26 10.16
CA SER A 73 5.56 19.46 11.30
C SER A 73 5.12 20.56 12.28
N ARG A 74 4.29 21.53 11.85
CA ARG A 74 3.69 22.52 12.78
C ARG A 74 2.58 21.96 13.69
N ARG A 75 1.96 20.82 13.36
CA ARG A 75 0.89 20.20 14.16
C ARG A 75 1.39 19.23 15.24
N ARG A 76 2.67 18.80 15.19
CA ARG A 76 3.21 17.83 16.17
C ARG A 76 3.29 18.33 17.61
N ARG A 77 3.13 19.63 17.87
CA ARG A 77 2.92 20.12 19.25
C ARG A 77 1.58 19.66 19.86
N HIS A 78 0.61 19.18 19.07
CA HIS A 78 -0.67 18.67 19.56
C HIS A 78 -0.84 17.14 19.50
N ALA A 79 0.08 16.40 18.87
CA ALA A 79 -0.04 14.94 18.75
C ALA A 79 0.70 14.18 19.87
N ALA A 80 1.57 14.83 20.64
CA ALA A 80 2.30 14.24 21.75
C ALA A 80 1.41 13.85 22.96
N SER A 81 0.09 14.11 22.91
CA SER A 81 -0.85 13.80 23.99
C SER A 81 -1.80 12.63 23.70
N ARG A 82 -1.79 12.02 22.50
CA ARG A 82 -2.75 10.95 22.14
C ARG A 82 -2.24 9.52 22.29
N ASP A 83 -0.94 9.32 22.49
CA ASP A 83 -0.32 8.00 22.73
C ASP A 83 0.10 7.82 24.20
N GLN A 84 -0.68 8.35 25.14
CA GLN A 84 -0.45 8.09 26.56
C GLN A 84 -1.12 6.76 26.94
N GLU A 85 -0.31 5.76 27.28
CA GLU A 85 -0.78 4.48 27.81
C GLU A 85 -1.48 4.73 29.16
N LEU A 86 -2.79 4.52 29.19
CA LEU A 86 -3.61 4.74 30.38
C LEU A 86 -3.41 3.59 31.36
N THR A 87 -3.31 3.90 32.65
CA THR A 87 -3.41 2.85 33.67
C THR A 87 -4.81 2.23 33.63
N ILE A 88 -4.94 1.00 34.11
CA ILE A 88 -6.23 0.29 34.16
C ILE A 88 -7.31 1.14 34.81
N GLN A 89 -6.98 1.85 35.90
CA GLN A 89 -7.89 2.75 36.61
C GLN A 89 -8.36 3.92 35.75
N GLN A 90 -7.44 4.53 34.99
CA GLN A 90 -7.77 5.64 34.10
C GLN A 90 -8.61 5.18 32.90
N TYR A 91 -8.35 3.98 32.39
CA TYR A 91 -9.15 3.37 31.33
C TYR A 91 -10.58 3.04 31.81
N GLU A 92 -10.72 2.48 33.01
CA GLU A 92 -12.04 2.22 33.62
C GLU A 92 -12.86 3.51 33.81
N GLU A 93 -12.22 4.58 34.27
CA GLU A 93 -12.86 5.88 34.45
C GLU A 93 -13.30 6.49 33.10
N PHE A 94 -12.48 6.34 32.07
CA PHE A 94 -12.80 6.73 30.71
C PHE A 94 -13.99 5.95 30.14
N LEU A 95 -14.04 4.62 30.33
CA LEU A 95 -15.18 3.80 29.89
C LEU A 95 -16.46 4.21 30.62
N ARG A 96 -16.41 4.48 31.93
CA ARG A 96 -17.57 4.99 32.68
C ARG A 96 -18.09 6.32 32.13
N ALA A 97 -17.19 7.20 31.71
CA ALA A 97 -17.56 8.49 31.13
C ALA A 97 -18.22 8.34 29.74
N ILE A 98 -17.81 7.35 28.94
CA ILE A 98 -18.38 7.10 27.60
C ILE A 98 -19.71 6.37 27.68
N TYR A 99 -19.85 5.40 28.58
CA TYR A 99 -21.06 4.57 28.69
C TYR A 99 -22.14 5.16 29.59
N LYS A 100 -21.93 6.35 30.16
CA LYS A 100 -22.97 7.08 30.89
C LYS A 100 -23.73 8.01 29.93
N GLU A 101 -24.73 7.46 29.25
CA GLU A 101 -25.76 8.28 28.60
C GLU A 101 -26.66 8.97 29.66
N PRO A 102 -27.19 10.18 29.38
CA PRO A 102 -27.97 10.96 30.34
C PRO A 102 -29.40 10.42 30.40
N GLY A 103 -29.73 9.76 31.51
CA GLY A 103 -31.04 9.14 31.72
C GLY A 103 -31.41 8.95 33.19
N GLU A 104 -30.98 9.88 34.05
CA GLU A 104 -31.65 10.19 35.32
C GLU A 104 -31.71 11.71 35.51
#